data_AF-A0AAW0IVG1-F1
#
_entry.id   AF-A0AAW0IVG1-F1
#
_cell.length_a   1.000
_cell.length_b   1.000
_cell.length_c   1.000
_cell.angle_alpha   90.00
_cell.angle_beta   90.00
_cell.angle_gamma   90.00
#
_symmetry.space_group_name_H-M   'P 1'
#
loop_
_entity.id
_entity.type
_entity.pdbx_description
1 polymer ?
#
loop_
_entity_poly.entity_id
_entity_poly.type
_entity_poly.pdbx_seq_one_letter_code
_entity_poly.pdbx_strand_id
1 'polypeptide(L)'
;MSSAKRKFADSLNEFKFQCIGDAETDDEMCIARSLQEFATVLRNLEDERSRMIENASDVLITPLEKFRKEQIGAAREAKKKYDKETEKYCGVLEKHLNLSSKKKEAQLQEADSQVDLVRQHFYEVSLEYVFKLLAFLQGLFTFYHHGYELAKDFGDFKTQLTISIQNTRNRFEGTRSEVELLMKKMKENPLEHKTISPYTMEGYLYVQEKRHFGTSWVKHYCTYQRDSKQITMVPFDQKSGGKGGEDESITLKSCTRRKTDSIEKRFCFDVEAVDRPGVITMQALSEEDRRLWMEAMDGREPVSNNSGKWNNED
;
A
#
# COMPACT_ATOMS: atom_id res chain seq x y z
N MET A 1 4.65 6.20 17.50
CA MET A 1 4.45 6.30 16.04
C MET A 1 4.07 4.96 15.40
N SER A 2 4.68 3.82 15.77
CA SER A 2 4.30 2.49 15.24
C SER A 2 2.85 2.07 15.56
N SER A 3 2.39 2.29 16.80
CA SER A 3 1.01 1.99 17.20
C SER A 3 -0.05 2.73 16.36
N ALA A 4 0.20 3.97 15.96
CA ALA A 4 -0.74 4.74 15.13
C ALA A 4 -0.86 4.15 13.72
N LYS A 5 0.25 3.68 13.15
CA LYS A 5 0.27 3.05 11.82
C LYS A 5 -0.35 1.65 11.82
N ARG A 6 -0.13 0.86 12.88
CA ARG A 6 -0.83 -0.42 13.07
C ARG A 6 -2.34 -0.20 13.17
N LYS A 7 -2.80 0.75 14.00
CA LYS A 7 -4.23 1.11 14.09
C LYS A 7 -4.80 1.57 12.75
N PHE A 8 -4.05 2.32 11.96
CA PHE A 8 -4.47 2.72 10.62
C PHE A 8 -4.58 1.52 9.67
N ALA A 9 -3.61 0.60 9.70
CA ALA A 9 -3.69 -0.65 8.96
C ALA A 9 -4.91 -1.49 9.38
N ASP A 10 -5.21 -1.55 10.68
CA ASP A 10 -6.42 -2.24 11.18
C ASP A 10 -7.69 -1.58 10.64
N SER A 11 -7.76 -0.24 10.64
CA SER A 11 -8.89 0.50 10.07
C SER A 11 -9.07 0.26 8.56
N LEU A 12 -7.98 0.10 7.81
CA LEU A 12 -8.02 -0.25 6.39
C LEU A 12 -8.47 -1.70 6.17
N ASN A 13 -8.05 -2.61 7.04
CA ASN A 13 -8.41 -4.03 6.96
C ASN A 13 -9.90 -4.26 7.28
N GLU A 14 -10.43 -3.49 8.21
CA GLU A 14 -11.84 -3.50 8.62
C GLU A 14 -12.72 -2.57 7.78
N PHE A 15 -12.13 -1.85 6.82
CA PHE A 15 -12.88 -0.91 5.99
C PHE A 15 -13.95 -1.64 5.20
N LYS A 16 -15.18 -1.15 5.33
CA LYS A 16 -16.33 -1.57 4.54
C LYS A 16 -17.04 -0.34 4.02
N PHE A 17 -17.46 -0.40 2.77
CA PHE A 17 -18.28 0.66 2.21
C PHE A 17 -19.64 0.68 2.91
N GLN A 18 -20.14 1.87 3.23
CA GLN A 18 -21.55 2.04 3.57
C GLN A 18 -22.35 2.04 2.26
N CYS A 19 -22.72 0.86 1.79
CA CYS A 19 -23.48 0.71 0.56
C CYS A 19 -24.94 1.17 0.75
N ILE A 20 -25.50 1.79 -0.28
CA ILE A 20 -26.94 2.04 -0.40
C ILE A 20 -27.54 0.82 -1.12
N GLY A 21 -27.91 -0.23 -0.37
CA GLY A 21 -28.47 -1.48 -0.90
C GLY A 21 -27.99 -2.74 -0.15
N ASP A 22 -28.49 -3.92 -0.53
CA ASP A 22 -28.25 -5.19 0.19
C ASP A 22 -26.95 -5.93 -0.22
N ALA A 23 -26.19 -5.40 -1.19
CA ALA A 23 -24.95 -6.03 -1.66
C ALA A 23 -23.97 -5.03 -2.27
N GLU A 24 -22.68 -5.21 -1.99
CA GLU A 24 -21.56 -4.46 -2.55
C GLU A 24 -21.50 -4.62 -4.09
N THR A 25 -21.01 -3.60 -4.79
CA THR A 25 -20.64 -3.66 -6.21
C THR A 25 -19.28 -4.34 -6.38
N ASP A 26 -19.01 -4.87 -7.58
CA ASP A 26 -17.71 -5.50 -7.88
C ASP A 26 -16.55 -4.52 -7.68
N ASP A 27 -16.74 -3.23 -7.99
CA ASP A 27 -15.76 -2.17 -7.77
C ASP A 27 -15.53 -1.91 -6.28
N GLU A 28 -16.58 -1.84 -5.46
CA GLU A 28 -16.46 -1.69 -4.00
C GLU A 28 -15.76 -2.89 -3.37
N MET A 29 -16.08 -4.11 -3.81
CA MET A 29 -15.41 -5.33 -3.37
C MET A 29 -13.93 -5.33 -3.78
N CYS A 30 -13.62 -4.87 -4.99
CA CYS A 30 -12.25 -4.74 -5.49
C CYS A 30 -11.46 -3.72 -4.65
N ILE A 31 -12.04 -2.55 -4.37
CA ILE A 31 -11.41 -1.52 -3.55
C ILE A 31 -11.22 -2.01 -2.10
N ALA A 32 -12.22 -2.64 -1.50
CA ALA A 32 -12.12 -3.19 -0.14
C ALA A 32 -10.99 -4.22 -0.02
N ARG A 33 -10.88 -5.15 -0.99
CA ARG A 33 -9.74 -6.09 -1.06
C ARG A 33 -8.41 -5.36 -1.21
N SER A 34 -8.34 -4.34 -2.06
CA SER A 34 -7.12 -3.54 -2.25
C SER A 34 -6.68 -2.86 -0.95
N LEU A 35 -7.63 -2.35 -0.14
CA LEU A 35 -7.35 -1.75 1.16
C LEU A 35 -6.87 -2.79 2.18
N GLN A 36 -7.40 -4.01 2.15
CA GLN A 36 -6.94 -5.13 2.99
C GLN A 36 -5.52 -5.59 2.63
N GLU A 37 -5.19 -5.63 1.34
CA GLU A 37 -3.82 -5.90 0.87
C GLU A 37 -2.87 -4.81 1.36
N PHE A 38 -3.25 -3.54 1.23
CA PHE A 38 -2.44 -2.42 1.72
C PHE A 38 -2.26 -2.45 3.25
N ALA A 39 -3.30 -2.80 4.00
CA ALA A 39 -3.23 -3.02 5.43
C ALA A 39 -2.23 -4.12 5.81
N THR A 40 -2.18 -5.19 5.03
CA THR A 40 -1.24 -6.31 5.22
C THR A 40 0.20 -5.85 4.97
N VAL A 41 0.44 -5.09 3.90
CA VAL A 41 1.75 -4.50 3.61
C VAL A 41 2.21 -3.57 4.74
N LEU A 42 1.32 -2.70 5.24
CA LEU A 42 1.64 -1.79 6.34
C LEU A 42 1.97 -2.53 7.65
N ARG A 43 1.26 -3.61 7.97
CA ARG A 43 1.56 -4.45 9.14
C ARG A 43 2.94 -5.09 9.03
N ASN A 44 3.23 -5.72 7.89
CA ASN A 44 4.54 -6.33 7.63
C ASN A 44 5.67 -5.31 7.75
N LEU A 45 5.49 -4.10 7.20
CA LEU A 45 6.47 -3.02 7.31
C LEU A 45 6.73 -2.60 8.77
N GLU A 46 5.69 -2.49 9.60
CA GLU A 46 5.85 -2.14 11.00
C GLU A 46 6.42 -3.29 11.85
N ASP A 47 6.22 -4.53 11.45
CA ASP A 47 6.89 -5.70 12.05
C ASP A 47 8.40 -5.70 11.72
N GLU A 48 8.77 -5.46 10.46
CA GLU A 48 10.19 -5.26 10.09
C GLU A 48 10.83 -4.09 10.83
N ARG A 49 10.10 -2.97 10.98
CA ARG A 49 10.58 -1.84 11.76
C ARG A 49 10.80 -2.21 13.22
N SER A 50 9.88 -2.98 13.81
CA SER A 50 9.99 -3.43 15.20
C SER A 50 11.20 -4.33 15.39
N ARG A 51 11.38 -5.31 14.49
CA ARG A 51 12.58 -6.18 14.45
C ARG A 51 13.87 -5.37 14.33
N MET A 52 13.90 -4.35 13.48
CA MET A 52 15.06 -3.48 13.32
C MET A 52 15.38 -2.71 14.60
N ILE A 53 14.37 -2.19 15.30
CA ILE A 53 14.55 -1.48 16.57
C ILE A 53 15.07 -2.42 17.65
N GLU A 54 14.48 -3.61 17.78
CA GLU A 54 14.91 -4.63 18.74
C GLU A 54 16.35 -5.07 18.46
N ASN A 55 16.67 -5.36 17.20
CA ASN A 55 18.04 -5.69 16.79
C ASN A 55 19.02 -4.55 17.11
N ALA A 56 18.68 -3.29 16.84
CA ALA A 56 19.53 -2.15 17.22
C ALA A 56 19.69 -2.02 18.74
N SER A 57 18.63 -2.30 19.50
CA SER A 57 18.67 -2.32 20.96
C SER A 57 19.63 -3.38 21.49
N ASP A 58 19.56 -4.60 20.97
CA ASP A 58 20.33 -5.74 21.46
C ASP A 58 21.79 -5.71 20.99
N VAL A 59 22.01 -5.27 19.76
CA VAL A 59 23.33 -5.30 19.12
C VAL A 59 24.15 -4.04 19.39
N LEU A 60 23.50 -2.90 19.61
CA LEU A 60 24.20 -1.62 19.80
C LEU A 60 23.93 -1.00 21.17
N ILE A 61 22.66 -0.75 21.51
CA ILE A 61 22.32 0.05 22.71
C ILE A 61 22.71 -0.69 23.99
N THR A 62 22.29 -1.94 24.15
CA THR A 62 22.56 -2.73 25.36
C THR A 62 24.06 -2.95 25.59
N PRO A 63 24.87 -3.33 24.57
CA PRO A 63 26.32 -3.43 24.73
C PRO A 63 26.98 -2.10 25.07
N LEU A 64 26.53 -0.98 24.48
CA LEU A 64 27.02 0.36 24.81
C LEU A 64 26.73 0.75 26.26
N GLU A 65 25.50 0.51 26.72
CA GLU A 65 25.10 0.80 28.10
C GLU A 65 25.87 -0.06 29.09
N LYS A 66 26.06 -1.34 28.78
CA LYS A 66 26.85 -2.27 29.58
C LYS A 66 28.32 -1.82 29.64
N PHE A 67 28.93 -1.48 28.50
CA PHE A 67 30.30 -0.95 28.44
C PHE A 67 30.45 0.33 29.27
N ARG A 68 29.51 1.28 29.13
CA ARG A 68 29.48 2.51 29.92
C ARG A 68 29.42 2.22 31.42
N LYS A 69 28.54 1.32 31.85
CA LYS A 69 28.32 1.07 33.27
C LYS A 69 29.46 0.25 33.88
N GLU A 70 29.85 -0.83 33.22
CA GLU A 70 30.77 -1.81 33.79
C GLU A 70 32.24 -1.44 33.55
N GLN A 71 32.60 -0.97 32.35
CA GLN A 71 34.00 -0.69 32.02
C GLN A 71 34.37 0.74 32.39
N ILE A 72 33.65 1.74 31.85
CA ILE A 72 33.92 3.16 32.18
C ILE A 72 33.64 3.42 33.67
N GLY A 73 32.53 2.91 34.19
CA GLY A 73 32.17 3.05 35.60
C GLY A 73 33.22 2.46 36.54
N ALA A 74 33.67 1.22 36.31
CA ALA A 74 34.67 0.59 37.16
C ALA A 74 36.04 1.31 37.10
N ALA A 75 36.47 1.75 35.91
CA ALA A 75 37.71 2.50 35.77
C ALA A 75 37.66 3.84 36.51
N ARG A 76 36.51 4.54 36.47
CA ARG A 76 36.30 5.80 37.18
C ARG A 76 36.33 5.63 38.71
N GLU A 77 35.67 4.60 39.23
CA GLU A 77 35.70 4.30 40.67
C GLU A 77 37.09 3.86 41.14
N ALA A 78 37.80 3.05 40.34
CA ALA A 78 39.18 2.66 40.64
C ALA A 78 40.11 3.87 40.67
N LYS A 79 39.97 4.81 39.71
CA LYS A 79 40.72 6.08 39.72
C LYS A 79 40.44 6.89 40.98
N LYS A 80 39.17 7.03 41.37
CA LYS A 80 38.79 7.78 42.59
C LYS A 80 39.40 7.16 43.85
N LYS A 81 39.40 5.83 43.96
CA LYS A 81 40.04 5.10 45.06
C LYS A 81 41.55 5.32 45.07
N TYR A 82 42.20 5.23 43.90
CA TYR A 82 43.62 5.50 43.73
C TYR A 82 43.99 6.93 44.13
N ASP A 83 43.27 7.95 43.64
CA ASP A 83 43.54 9.35 43.97
C ASP A 83 43.45 9.59 45.49
N LYS A 84 42.43 9.01 46.15
CA LYS A 84 42.25 9.11 47.62
C LYS A 84 43.39 8.47 48.41
N GLU A 85 43.80 7.25 48.05
CA GLU A 85 44.89 6.59 48.78
C GLU A 85 46.26 7.21 48.45
N THR A 86 46.42 7.83 47.28
CA THR A 86 47.59 8.66 46.93
C THR A 86 47.71 9.84 47.89
N GLU A 87 46.64 10.61 48.08
CA GLU A 87 46.61 11.75 49.01
C GLU A 87 46.95 11.32 50.44
N LYS A 88 46.37 10.20 50.90
CA LYS A 88 46.64 9.64 52.24
C LYS A 88 48.10 9.21 52.40
N TYR A 89 48.66 8.51 51.41
CA TYR A 89 50.05 8.06 51.44
C TYR A 89 51.01 9.26 51.49
N CYS A 90 50.84 10.23 50.58
CA CYS A 90 51.65 11.45 50.57
C CYS A 90 51.54 12.22 51.90
N GLY A 91 50.33 12.37 52.45
CA GLY A 91 50.12 13.08 53.71
C GLY A 91 50.73 12.38 54.94
N VAL A 92 50.72 11.05 55.00
CA VAL A 92 51.39 10.29 56.07
C VAL A 92 52.90 10.35 55.90
N LEU A 93 53.41 10.22 54.67
CA LEU A 93 54.83 10.32 54.37
C LEU A 93 55.40 11.70 54.74
N GLU A 94 54.70 12.78 54.41
CA GLU A 94 55.11 14.14 54.78
C GLU A 94 55.17 14.34 56.29
N LYS A 95 54.19 13.83 57.04
CA LYS A 95 54.21 13.86 58.52
C LYS A 95 55.39 13.08 59.09
N HIS A 96 55.68 11.91 58.52
CA HIS A 96 56.80 11.08 58.91
C HIS A 96 58.14 11.78 58.66
N LEU A 97 58.34 12.36 57.47
CA LEU A 97 59.57 13.09 57.13
C LEU A 97 59.80 14.34 57.99
N ASN A 98 58.72 14.98 58.46
CA ASN A 98 58.78 16.13 59.36
C ASN A 98 58.93 15.74 60.85
N LEU A 99 58.96 14.45 61.19
CA LEU A 99 59.10 13.98 62.55
C LEU A 99 60.53 14.23 63.05
N SER A 100 60.67 14.93 64.18
CA SER A 100 61.98 15.22 64.75
C SER A 100 62.69 13.93 65.21
N SER A 101 63.96 13.79 64.84
CA SER A 101 64.85 12.70 65.29
C SER A 101 65.09 12.68 66.82
N LYS A 102 64.63 13.70 67.56
CA LYS A 102 64.71 13.76 69.02
C LYS A 102 63.52 13.10 69.73
N LYS A 103 62.54 12.57 68.99
CA LYS A 103 61.40 11.85 69.56
C LYS A 103 61.85 10.53 70.19
N LYS A 104 61.00 9.95 71.04
CA LYS A 104 61.30 8.64 71.65
C LYS A 104 61.36 7.58 70.56
N GLU A 105 62.29 6.64 70.67
CA GLU A 105 62.48 5.55 69.72
C GLU A 105 61.17 4.82 69.38
N ALA A 106 60.35 4.51 70.39
CA ALA A 106 59.04 3.88 70.17
C ALA A 106 58.11 4.69 69.26
N GLN A 107 58.16 6.03 69.32
CA GLN A 107 57.35 6.90 68.46
C GLN A 107 57.89 6.97 67.02
N LEU A 108 59.21 6.84 66.84
CA LEU A 108 59.83 6.75 65.52
C LEU A 108 59.42 5.43 64.85
N GLN A 109 59.56 4.30 65.57
CA GLN A 109 59.16 2.98 65.09
C GLN A 109 57.68 2.86 64.76
N GLU A 110 56.81 3.52 65.54
CA GLU A 110 55.38 3.59 65.24
C GLU A 110 55.11 4.35 63.93
N ALA A 111 55.80 5.48 63.72
CA ALA A 111 55.69 6.26 62.49
C ALA A 111 56.22 5.51 61.26
N ASP A 112 57.34 4.78 61.40
CA ASP A 112 57.87 3.90 60.36
C ASP A 112 56.84 2.83 59.97
N SER A 113 56.30 2.13 60.97
CA SER A 113 55.28 1.09 60.77
C SER A 113 54.02 1.63 60.10
N GLN A 114 53.62 2.86 60.43
CA GLN A 114 52.46 3.53 59.83
C GLN A 114 52.70 3.85 58.35
N VAL A 115 53.88 4.38 58.00
CA VAL A 115 54.25 4.65 56.61
C VAL A 115 54.29 3.35 55.82
N ASP A 116 54.87 2.29 56.35
CA ASP A 116 54.97 0.99 55.70
C ASP A 116 53.59 0.40 55.38
N LEU A 117 52.66 0.46 56.34
CA LEU A 117 51.30 -0.03 56.16
C LEU A 117 50.53 0.75 55.09
N VAL A 118 50.65 2.08 55.09
CA VAL A 118 49.97 2.93 54.08
C VAL A 118 50.62 2.78 52.71
N ARG A 119 51.95 2.60 52.66
CA ARG A 119 52.70 2.34 51.42
C ARG A 119 52.27 1.04 50.76
N GLN A 120 52.17 -0.04 51.54
CA GLN A 120 51.72 -1.34 51.02
C GLN A 120 50.30 -1.23 50.44
N HIS A 121 49.38 -0.60 51.18
CA HIS A 121 48.02 -0.42 50.71
C HIS A 121 47.94 0.46 49.45
N PHE A 122 48.72 1.53 49.39
CA PHE A 122 48.83 2.39 48.21
C PHE A 122 49.29 1.59 46.97
N TYR A 123 50.28 0.70 47.12
CA TYR A 123 50.73 -0.14 46.01
C TYR A 123 49.66 -1.12 45.53
N GLU A 124 48.94 -1.76 46.44
CA GLU A 124 47.84 -2.67 46.09
C GLU A 124 46.76 -1.95 45.27
N VAL A 125 46.33 -0.76 45.72
CA VAL A 125 45.31 0.05 45.03
C VAL A 125 45.83 0.59 43.69
N SER A 126 47.11 0.94 43.61
CA SER A 126 47.76 1.38 42.37
C SER A 126 47.75 0.28 41.31
N LEU A 127 48.10 -0.95 41.68
CA LEU A 127 48.07 -2.10 40.79
C LEU A 127 46.63 -2.44 40.37
N GLU A 128 45.68 -2.38 41.29
CA GLU A 128 44.25 -2.56 40.98
C GLU A 128 43.78 -1.54 39.93
N TYR A 129 44.15 -0.26 40.09
CA TYR A 129 43.80 0.78 39.14
C TYR A 129 44.42 0.54 37.75
N VAL A 130 45.72 0.23 37.67
CA VAL A 130 46.40 -0.08 36.40
C VAL A 130 45.75 -1.29 35.72
N PHE A 131 45.42 -2.33 36.47
CA PHE A 131 44.73 -3.50 35.93
C PHE A 131 43.34 -3.16 35.37
N LYS A 132 42.55 -2.34 36.08
CA LYS A 132 41.24 -1.87 35.59
C LYS A 132 41.38 -1.00 34.34
N LEU A 133 42.43 -0.18 34.24
CA LEU A 133 42.71 0.63 33.06
C LEU A 133 43.06 -0.24 31.84
N LEU A 134 43.89 -1.27 32.03
CA LEU A 134 44.22 -2.24 30.98
C LEU A 134 42.98 -3.01 30.51
N ALA A 135 42.14 -3.48 31.45
CA ALA A 135 40.89 -4.13 31.12
C ALA A 135 39.93 -3.21 30.34
N PHE A 136 39.86 -1.93 30.73
CA PHE A 136 39.10 -0.92 30.01
C PHE A 136 39.61 -0.72 28.57
N LEU A 137 40.92 -0.58 28.38
CA LEU A 137 41.52 -0.42 27.05
C LEU A 137 41.27 -1.65 26.18
N GLN A 138 41.41 -2.86 26.74
CA GLN A 138 41.09 -4.10 26.04
C GLN A 138 39.61 -4.13 25.62
N GLY A 139 38.71 -3.81 26.55
CA GLY A 139 37.27 -3.72 26.29
C GLY A 139 36.95 -2.70 25.19
N LEU A 140 37.65 -1.56 25.17
CA LEU A 140 37.48 -0.52 24.15
C LEU A 140 37.86 -1.05 22.77
N PHE A 141 39.01 -1.71 22.63
CA PHE A 141 39.43 -2.31 21.35
C PHE A 141 38.45 -3.38 20.88
N THR A 142 38.02 -4.27 21.78
CA THR A 142 37.04 -5.31 21.45
C THR A 142 35.70 -4.70 21.02
N PHE A 143 35.24 -3.65 21.69
CA PHE A 143 34.00 -2.96 21.34
C PHE A 143 34.05 -2.33 19.94
N TYR A 144 35.12 -1.58 19.63
CA TYR A 144 35.27 -0.97 18.30
C TYR A 144 35.41 -2.01 17.20
N HIS A 145 36.14 -3.10 17.44
CA HIS A 145 36.27 -4.19 16.48
C HIS A 145 34.90 -4.84 16.20
N HIS A 146 34.13 -5.19 17.24
CA HIS A 146 32.79 -5.74 17.05
C HIS A 146 31.86 -4.77 16.33
N GLY A 147 31.89 -3.49 16.70
CA GLY A 147 31.09 -2.45 16.04
C GLY A 147 31.43 -2.31 14.55
N TYR A 148 32.71 -2.45 14.18
CA TYR A 148 33.15 -2.45 12.79
C TYR A 148 32.63 -3.67 12.00
N GLU A 149 32.80 -4.89 12.53
CA GLU A 149 32.31 -6.11 11.87
C GLU A 149 30.78 -6.08 11.70
N LEU A 150 30.05 -5.61 12.73
CA LEU A 150 28.61 -5.40 12.64
C LEU A 150 28.20 -4.39 11.56
N ALA A 151 28.89 -3.25 11.47
CA ALA A 151 28.61 -2.24 10.46
C ALA A 151 28.90 -2.76 9.05
N LYS A 152 29.94 -3.59 8.91
CA LYS A 152 30.31 -4.25 7.66
C LYS A 152 29.26 -5.28 7.23
N ASP A 153 28.82 -6.15 8.14
CA ASP A 153 27.75 -7.13 7.87
C ASP A 153 26.42 -6.46 7.49
N PHE A 154 26.13 -5.31 8.08
CA PHE A 154 24.94 -4.51 7.72
C PHE A 154 25.04 -3.86 6.33
N GLY A 155 26.24 -3.79 5.73
CA GLY A 155 26.49 -3.20 4.42
C GLY A 155 25.70 -3.88 3.29
N ASP A 156 25.60 -5.20 3.33
CA ASP A 156 24.88 -5.98 2.32
C ASP A 156 23.37 -5.73 2.41
N PHE A 157 22.81 -5.77 3.62
CA PHE A 157 21.40 -5.45 3.85
C PHE A 157 21.07 -4.02 3.39
N LYS A 158 21.92 -3.03 3.75
CA LYS A 158 21.75 -1.63 3.32
C LYS A 158 21.75 -1.51 1.79
N THR A 159 22.63 -2.24 1.12
CA THR A 159 22.72 -2.25 -0.34
C THR A 159 21.45 -2.84 -0.96
N GLN A 160 21.00 -4.00 -0.48
CA GLN A 160 19.76 -4.63 -0.95
C GLN A 160 18.52 -3.76 -0.72
N LEU A 161 18.42 -3.14 0.47
CA LEU A 161 17.34 -2.23 0.78
C LEU A 161 17.32 -1.02 -0.17
N THR A 162 18.49 -0.46 -0.46
CA THR A 162 18.62 0.67 -1.40
C THR A 162 18.16 0.27 -2.81
N ILE A 163 18.57 -0.91 -3.29
CA ILE A 163 18.14 -1.45 -4.60
C ILE A 163 16.62 -1.65 -4.63
N SER A 164 16.05 -2.26 -3.59
CA SER A 164 14.61 -2.53 -3.50
C SER A 164 13.78 -1.24 -3.52
N ILE A 165 14.19 -0.22 -2.76
CA ILE A 165 13.55 1.10 -2.73
C ILE A 165 13.62 1.74 -4.11
N GLN A 166 14.79 1.71 -4.77
CA GLN A 166 14.95 2.31 -6.10
C GLN A 166 14.10 1.59 -7.14
N ASN A 167 14.05 0.26 -7.11
CA ASN A 167 13.21 -0.54 -8.02
C ASN A 167 11.72 -0.24 -7.82
N THR A 168 11.27 -0.12 -6.57
CA THR A 168 9.88 0.22 -6.25
C THR A 168 9.54 1.61 -6.79
N ARG A 169 10.43 2.58 -6.59
CA ARG A 169 10.28 3.93 -7.14
C ARG A 169 10.19 3.92 -8.67
N ASN A 170 11.12 3.23 -9.33
CA ASN A 170 11.16 3.15 -10.79
C ASN A 170 9.88 2.51 -11.36
N ARG A 171 9.37 1.44 -10.73
CA ARG A 171 8.11 0.80 -11.12
C ARG A 171 6.93 1.75 -10.98
N PHE A 172 6.82 2.43 -9.84
CA PHE A 172 5.75 3.41 -9.61
C PHE A 172 5.77 4.53 -10.65
N GLU A 173 6.92 5.12 -10.92
CA GLU A 173 7.06 6.19 -11.93
C GLU A 173 6.74 5.69 -13.35
N GLY A 174 7.13 4.44 -13.68
CA GLY A 174 6.79 3.79 -14.93
C GLY A 174 5.28 3.63 -15.10
N THR A 175 4.61 2.98 -14.14
CA THR A 175 3.16 2.79 -14.17
C THR A 175 2.41 4.13 -14.18
N ARG A 176 2.86 5.12 -13.41
CA ARG A 176 2.28 6.47 -13.43
C ARG A 176 2.32 7.08 -14.82
N SER A 177 3.47 7.01 -15.49
CA SER A 177 3.66 7.54 -16.85
C SER A 177 2.77 6.82 -17.87
N GLU A 178 2.64 5.50 -17.76
CA GLU A 178 1.74 4.70 -18.61
C GLU A 178 0.27 5.08 -18.42
N VAL A 179 -0.17 5.26 -17.17
CA VAL A 179 -1.53 5.70 -16.84
C VAL A 179 -1.79 7.10 -17.37
N GLU A 180 -0.87 8.05 -17.19
CA GLU A 180 -0.99 9.41 -17.73
C GLU A 180 -1.09 9.40 -19.26
N LEU A 181 -0.31 8.56 -19.93
CA LEU A 181 -0.37 8.39 -21.38
C LEU A 181 -1.71 7.79 -21.83
N LEU A 182 -2.21 6.76 -21.13
CA LEU A 182 -3.50 6.14 -21.42
C LEU A 182 -4.64 7.15 -21.24
N MET A 183 -4.62 7.92 -20.14
CA MET A 183 -5.60 8.99 -19.89
C MET A 183 -5.59 10.03 -21.01
N LYS A 184 -4.41 10.41 -21.49
CA LYS A 184 -4.28 11.35 -22.61
C LYS A 184 -4.89 10.77 -23.89
N LYS A 185 -4.53 9.53 -24.26
CA LYS A 185 -5.08 8.84 -25.44
C LYS A 185 -6.61 8.74 -25.40
N MET A 186 -7.16 8.35 -24.24
CA MET A 186 -8.61 8.24 -24.03
C MET A 186 -9.33 9.58 -24.15
N LYS A 187 -8.69 10.70 -23.76
CA LYS A 187 -9.26 12.05 -23.91
C LYS A 187 -9.19 12.57 -25.34
N GLU A 188 -8.12 12.27 -26.07
CA GLU A 188 -7.90 12.79 -27.43
C GLU A 188 -8.78 12.09 -28.47
N ASN A 189 -8.99 10.78 -28.37
CA ASN A 189 -9.84 10.02 -29.30
C ASN A 189 -10.67 8.92 -28.59
N PRO A 190 -11.76 9.30 -27.89
CA PRO A 190 -12.61 8.34 -27.15
C PRO A 190 -13.25 7.26 -28.04
N LEU A 191 -13.52 7.59 -29.31
CA LEU A 191 -14.25 6.73 -30.24
C LEU A 191 -13.35 5.65 -30.88
N GLU A 192 -12.06 5.91 -31.11
CA GLU A 192 -11.12 4.90 -31.65
C GLU A 192 -10.86 3.75 -30.67
N HIS A 193 -11.09 3.98 -29.39
CA HIS A 193 -10.88 3.00 -28.33
C HIS A 193 -12.17 2.25 -27.95
N LYS A 194 -13.31 2.54 -28.61
CA LYS A 194 -14.49 1.67 -28.56
C LYS A 194 -14.16 0.40 -29.36
N THR A 195 -13.78 -0.66 -28.67
CA THR A 195 -13.60 -1.98 -29.29
C THR A 195 -14.94 -2.51 -29.78
N ILE A 196 -15.20 -2.39 -31.08
CA ILE A 196 -16.30 -3.11 -31.73
C ILE A 196 -15.80 -4.55 -31.90
N SER A 197 -16.30 -5.46 -31.06
CA SER A 197 -16.00 -6.88 -31.20
C SER A 197 -16.68 -7.42 -32.47
N PRO A 198 -15.98 -8.16 -33.34
CA PRO A 198 -16.58 -8.71 -34.56
C PRO A 198 -17.63 -9.81 -34.27
N TYR A 199 -17.65 -10.33 -33.03
CA TYR A 199 -18.50 -11.44 -32.60
C TYR A 199 -19.61 -11.01 -31.63
N THR A 200 -19.41 -9.90 -30.90
CA THR A 200 -20.32 -9.44 -29.85
C THR A 200 -20.57 -7.94 -29.95
N MET A 201 -21.81 -7.52 -29.73
CA MET A 201 -22.19 -6.11 -29.64
C MET A 201 -22.85 -5.87 -28.29
N GLU A 202 -22.35 -4.88 -27.55
CA GLU A 202 -22.76 -4.62 -26.18
C GLU A 202 -23.00 -3.13 -25.98
N GLY A 203 -24.03 -2.78 -25.20
CA GLY A 203 -24.33 -1.40 -24.88
C GLY A 203 -25.76 -1.17 -24.42
N TYR A 204 -26.06 0.08 -24.07
CA TYR A 204 -27.39 0.44 -23.59
C TYR A 204 -28.36 0.70 -24.74
N LEU A 205 -29.54 0.11 -24.67
CA LEU A 205 -30.68 0.38 -25.55
C LEU A 205 -31.92 0.71 -24.70
N TYR A 206 -32.81 1.51 -25.25
CA TYR A 206 -34.14 1.70 -24.67
C TYR A 206 -35.13 0.82 -25.42
N VAL A 207 -35.88 -0.01 -24.70
CA VAL A 207 -36.89 -0.91 -25.27
C VAL A 207 -38.27 -0.34 -25.01
N GLN A 208 -39.13 -0.34 -26.04
CA GLN A 208 -40.51 0.11 -25.94
C GLN A 208 -41.38 -0.98 -25.29
N GLU A 209 -41.95 -0.66 -24.14
CA GLU A 209 -42.91 -1.51 -23.44
C GLU A 209 -44.32 -0.94 -23.56
N LYS A 210 -45.31 -1.81 -23.76
CA LYS A 210 -46.73 -1.43 -23.72
C LYS A 210 -47.24 -1.52 -22.29
N ARG A 211 -47.81 -0.43 -21.78
CA ARG A 211 -48.49 -0.35 -20.47
C ARG A 211 -49.98 -0.07 -20.66
N HIS A 212 -50.74 -0.27 -19.59
CA HIS A 212 -52.20 -0.06 -19.56
C HIS A 212 -52.65 1.34 -20.03
N PHE A 213 -51.80 2.37 -19.88
CA PHE A 213 -52.10 3.77 -20.24
C PHE A 213 -51.08 4.39 -21.22
N GLY A 214 -50.48 3.59 -22.10
CA GLY A 214 -49.60 4.10 -23.15
C GLY A 214 -48.33 3.29 -23.33
N THR A 215 -47.30 3.91 -23.90
CA THR A 215 -45.99 3.27 -24.09
C THR A 215 -44.95 3.87 -23.16
N SER A 216 -44.11 3.03 -22.59
CA SER A 216 -42.95 3.43 -21.79
C SER A 216 -41.67 2.96 -22.45
N TRP A 217 -40.56 3.62 -22.15
CA TRP A 217 -39.24 3.24 -22.62
C TRP A 217 -38.39 2.85 -21.43
N VAL A 218 -37.89 1.63 -21.42
CA VAL A 218 -37.07 1.10 -20.32
C VAL A 218 -35.65 0.87 -20.83
N LYS A 219 -34.68 1.41 -20.10
CA LYS A 219 -33.27 1.27 -20.41
C LYS A 219 -32.83 -0.15 -20.06
N HIS A 220 -32.18 -0.82 -21.01
CA HIS A 220 -31.59 -2.13 -20.84
C HIS A 220 -30.11 -2.07 -21.21
N TYR A 221 -29.27 -2.84 -20.53
CA TYR A 221 -27.97 -3.22 -21.04
C TYR A 221 -28.16 -4.46 -21.91
N CYS A 222 -27.78 -4.35 -23.17
CA CYS A 222 -28.00 -5.38 -24.17
C CYS A 222 -26.67 -5.99 -24.61
N THR A 223 -26.66 -7.31 -24.75
CA THR A 223 -25.53 -8.08 -25.28
C THR A 223 -26.04 -8.95 -26.41
N TYR A 224 -25.51 -8.75 -27.62
CA TYR A 224 -25.80 -9.56 -28.79
C TYR A 224 -24.62 -10.43 -29.17
N GLN A 225 -24.87 -11.71 -29.38
CA GLN A 225 -23.90 -12.70 -29.83
C GLN A 225 -24.22 -13.10 -31.27
N ARG A 226 -23.27 -12.89 -32.18
CA ARG A 226 -23.49 -13.08 -33.62
C ARG A 226 -23.72 -14.55 -34.01
N ASP A 227 -22.94 -15.47 -33.44
CA ASP A 227 -22.97 -16.89 -33.81
C ASP A 227 -24.29 -17.56 -33.43
N SER A 228 -24.82 -17.24 -32.25
CA SER A 228 -26.11 -17.74 -31.75
C SER A 228 -27.30 -16.88 -32.20
N LYS A 229 -27.03 -15.69 -32.76
CA LYS A 229 -28.02 -14.64 -33.03
C LYS A 229 -28.88 -14.31 -31.81
N GLN A 230 -28.33 -14.46 -30.62
CA GLN A 230 -29.05 -14.24 -29.37
C GLN A 230 -28.79 -12.83 -28.85
N ILE A 231 -29.85 -12.14 -28.44
CA ILE A 231 -29.74 -10.87 -27.71
C ILE A 231 -30.28 -11.07 -26.29
N THR A 232 -29.45 -10.75 -25.31
CA THR A 232 -29.80 -10.72 -23.89
C THR A 232 -30.02 -9.27 -23.47
N MET A 233 -31.10 -9.00 -22.77
CA MET A 233 -31.51 -7.67 -22.32
C MET A 233 -31.68 -7.70 -20.80
N VAL A 234 -30.88 -6.88 -20.12
CA VAL A 234 -30.94 -6.74 -18.66
C VAL A 234 -31.44 -5.33 -18.33
N PRO A 235 -32.60 -5.18 -17.67
CA PRO A 235 -33.09 -3.86 -17.29
C PRO A 235 -32.07 -3.11 -16.42
N PHE A 236 -31.88 -1.82 -16.70
CA PHE A 236 -30.87 -1.00 -16.03
C PHE A 236 -31.51 0.26 -15.44
N ASP A 237 -31.56 0.33 -14.10
CA ASP A 237 -31.92 1.54 -13.35
C ASP A 237 -30.66 2.17 -12.73
N GLN A 238 -30.45 3.46 -13.03
CA GLN A 238 -29.35 4.26 -12.53
C GLN A 238 -29.44 4.45 -10.99
N LYS A 239 -30.65 4.42 -10.42
CA LYS A 239 -30.87 4.59 -8.97
C LYS A 239 -30.60 3.32 -8.17
N SER A 240 -30.70 2.14 -8.79
CA SER A 240 -30.42 0.84 -8.15
C SER A 240 -29.02 0.29 -8.48
N GLY A 241 -28.17 1.08 -9.14
CA GLY A 241 -26.83 0.64 -9.55
C GLY A 241 -26.84 -0.50 -10.57
N GLY A 242 -27.90 -0.63 -11.37
CA GLY A 242 -28.04 -1.72 -12.34
C GLY A 242 -28.45 -3.08 -11.76
N LYS A 243 -28.70 -3.18 -10.45
CA LYS A 243 -29.28 -4.38 -9.84
C LYS A 243 -30.81 -4.31 -9.95
N GLY A 244 -31.39 -4.99 -10.94
CA GLY A 244 -32.84 -5.19 -10.96
C GLY A 244 -33.41 -5.57 -12.33
N GLY A 245 -33.76 -6.84 -12.50
CA GLY A 245 -34.54 -7.36 -13.61
C GLY A 245 -34.28 -8.85 -13.84
N GLU A 246 -35.27 -9.57 -14.37
CA GLU A 246 -34.99 -10.88 -14.97
C GLU A 246 -34.33 -10.66 -16.34
N ASP A 247 -33.28 -11.42 -16.64
CA ASP A 247 -32.61 -11.38 -17.92
C ASP A 247 -33.56 -11.92 -19.01
N GLU A 248 -33.94 -11.08 -19.97
CA GLU A 248 -34.71 -11.51 -21.12
C GLU A 248 -33.76 -11.82 -22.28
N SER A 249 -33.69 -13.10 -22.68
CA SER A 249 -32.92 -13.54 -23.86
C SER A 249 -33.87 -13.93 -24.98
N ILE A 250 -33.64 -13.42 -26.19
CA ILE A 250 -34.42 -13.77 -27.39
C ILE A 250 -33.50 -14.15 -28.55
N THR A 251 -33.97 -15.00 -29.46
CA THR A 251 -33.24 -15.32 -30.70
C THR A 251 -33.70 -14.40 -31.83
N LEU A 252 -32.77 -13.61 -32.38
CA LEU A 252 -33.01 -12.65 -33.43
C LEU A 252 -33.46 -13.35 -34.73
N LYS A 253 -34.63 -12.98 -35.22
CA LYS A 253 -35.14 -13.37 -36.54
C LYS A 253 -34.82 -12.32 -37.60
N SER A 254 -35.12 -11.06 -37.31
CA SER A 254 -34.87 -9.95 -38.24
C SER A 254 -34.67 -8.64 -37.48
N CYS A 255 -33.91 -7.72 -38.08
CA CYS A 255 -33.69 -6.38 -37.59
C CYS A 255 -33.97 -5.38 -38.72
N THR A 256 -34.82 -4.40 -38.50
CA THR A 256 -35.21 -3.42 -39.52
C THR A 256 -35.19 -2.02 -38.94
N ARG A 257 -34.59 -1.06 -39.64
CA ARG A 257 -34.62 0.34 -39.21
C ARG A 257 -36.05 0.87 -39.25
N ARG A 258 -36.48 1.55 -38.20
CA ARG A 258 -37.80 2.19 -38.14
C ARG A 258 -37.78 3.52 -38.90
N LYS A 259 -38.83 3.81 -39.67
CA LYS A 259 -38.94 5.08 -40.42
C LYS A 259 -39.15 6.24 -39.44
N THR A 260 -38.48 7.37 -39.67
CA THR A 260 -38.50 8.53 -38.75
C THR A 260 -39.89 9.12 -38.54
N ASP A 261 -40.77 9.05 -39.54
CA ASP A 261 -42.16 9.50 -39.50
C ASP A 261 -43.11 8.54 -38.78
N SER A 262 -42.70 7.29 -38.56
CA SER A 262 -43.53 6.26 -37.93
C SER A 262 -43.48 6.26 -36.39
N ILE A 263 -42.58 7.04 -35.79
CA ILE A 263 -42.44 7.13 -34.33
C ILE A 263 -41.83 8.48 -33.91
N GLU A 264 -42.35 9.08 -32.83
CA GLU A 264 -41.80 10.34 -32.26
C GLU A 264 -40.54 10.10 -31.40
N LYS A 265 -39.60 9.29 -31.90
CA LYS A 265 -38.31 8.99 -31.26
C LYS A 265 -37.21 8.86 -32.32
N ARG A 266 -35.99 9.27 -31.94
CA ARG A 266 -34.81 9.18 -32.81
C ARG A 266 -34.08 7.86 -32.62
N PHE A 267 -33.38 7.41 -33.65
CA PHE A 267 -32.45 6.27 -33.61
C PHE A 267 -33.12 4.92 -33.33
N CYS A 268 -34.37 4.76 -33.78
CA CYS A 268 -35.16 3.55 -33.53
C CYS A 268 -34.97 2.47 -34.61
N PHE A 269 -35.02 1.23 -34.17
CA PHE A 269 -35.06 0.04 -35.01
C PHE A 269 -35.95 -1.03 -34.37
N ASP A 270 -36.39 -1.95 -35.19
CA ASP A 270 -37.33 -3.00 -34.84
C ASP A 270 -36.65 -4.35 -34.94
N VAL A 271 -36.79 -5.13 -33.86
CA VAL A 271 -36.28 -6.49 -33.73
C VAL A 271 -37.46 -7.45 -33.69
N GLU A 272 -37.42 -8.46 -34.54
CA GLU A 272 -38.32 -9.60 -34.47
C GLU A 272 -37.57 -10.80 -33.88
N ALA A 273 -38.23 -11.52 -32.98
CA ALA A 273 -37.71 -12.72 -32.37
C ALA A 273 -38.24 -13.98 -33.07
N VAL A 274 -37.49 -15.08 -33.03
CA VAL A 274 -37.97 -16.40 -33.51
C VAL A 274 -38.93 -17.02 -32.50
N ASP A 275 -38.62 -16.82 -31.22
CA ASP A 275 -39.24 -17.42 -30.05
C ASP A 275 -40.38 -16.59 -29.45
N ARG A 276 -40.57 -15.34 -29.92
CA ARG A 276 -41.64 -14.45 -29.43
C ARG A 276 -42.42 -13.81 -30.58
N PRO A 277 -43.77 -13.88 -30.56
CA PRO A 277 -44.59 -13.19 -31.53
C PRO A 277 -44.65 -11.68 -31.23
N GLY A 278 -44.36 -10.86 -32.24
CA GLY A 278 -44.43 -9.41 -32.15
C GLY A 278 -43.12 -8.72 -32.51
N VAL A 279 -43.19 -7.40 -32.67
CA VAL A 279 -42.03 -6.54 -32.95
C VAL A 279 -41.62 -5.84 -31.66
N ILE A 280 -40.33 -5.93 -31.33
CA ILE A 280 -39.71 -5.22 -30.22
C ILE A 280 -39.04 -3.97 -30.78
N THR A 281 -39.54 -2.81 -30.41
CA THR A 281 -38.96 -1.54 -30.84
C THR A 281 -37.90 -1.10 -29.86
N MET A 282 -36.70 -0.86 -30.38
CA MET A 282 -35.53 -0.43 -29.63
C MET A 282 -35.07 0.95 -30.07
N GLN A 283 -34.46 1.70 -29.17
CA GLN A 283 -33.86 3.01 -29.40
C GLN A 283 -32.40 3.01 -28.96
N ALA A 284 -31.51 3.35 -29.88
CA ALA A 284 -30.09 3.56 -29.59
C ALA A 284 -29.82 4.98 -29.04
N LEU A 285 -28.63 5.16 -28.45
CA LEU A 285 -28.22 6.44 -27.86
C LEU A 285 -27.83 7.50 -28.91
N SER A 286 -27.39 7.06 -30.08
CA SER A 286 -26.97 7.91 -31.19
C SER A 286 -27.24 7.24 -32.55
N GLU A 287 -27.10 8.01 -33.64
CA GLU A 287 -27.22 7.47 -34.99
C GLU A 287 -26.09 6.48 -35.32
N GLU A 288 -24.89 6.73 -34.79
CA GLU A 288 -23.75 5.84 -34.94
C GLU A 288 -24.00 4.51 -34.23
N ASP A 289 -24.47 4.55 -32.97
CA ASP A 289 -24.81 3.34 -32.22
C ASP A 289 -25.94 2.56 -32.91
N ARG A 290 -26.97 3.25 -33.44
CA ARG A 290 -28.04 2.59 -34.24
C ARG A 290 -27.45 1.87 -35.44
N ARG A 291 -26.53 2.51 -36.18
CA ARG A 291 -25.88 1.92 -37.35
C ARG A 291 -25.09 0.67 -36.95
N LEU A 292 -24.32 0.73 -35.87
CA LEU A 292 -23.53 -0.41 -35.36
C LEU A 292 -24.42 -1.58 -34.91
N TRP A 293 -25.50 -1.30 -34.16
CA TRP A 293 -26.47 -2.32 -33.76
C TRP A 293 -27.16 -2.96 -34.95
N MET A 294 -27.55 -2.17 -35.95
CA MET A 294 -28.12 -2.67 -37.21
C MET A 294 -27.11 -3.53 -37.98
N GLU A 295 -25.86 -3.10 -38.09
CA GLU A 295 -24.80 -3.86 -38.77
C GLU A 295 -24.51 -5.20 -38.09
N ALA A 296 -24.42 -5.21 -36.75
CA ALA A 296 -24.22 -6.44 -35.98
C ALA A 296 -25.38 -7.44 -36.16
N MET A 297 -26.61 -6.93 -36.27
CA MET A 297 -27.83 -7.72 -36.41
C MET A 297 -28.25 -8.01 -37.87
N ASP A 298 -27.36 -7.79 -38.85
CA ASP A 298 -27.64 -7.91 -40.29
C ASP A 298 -28.93 -7.15 -40.73
N GLY A 299 -29.12 -5.96 -40.15
CA GLY A 299 -30.35 -5.21 -40.22
C GLY A 299 -30.60 -4.56 -41.58
N ARG A 300 -31.87 -4.38 -41.93
CA ARG A 300 -32.32 -3.87 -43.24
C ARG A 300 -32.92 -2.48 -43.16
N GLU A 301 -32.80 -1.72 -44.24
CA GLU A 301 -33.54 -0.46 -44.41
C GLU A 301 -35.02 -0.76 -44.74
N PRO A 302 -35.96 0.08 -44.29
CA PRO A 302 -37.38 -0.15 -44.52
C PRO A 302 -37.73 0.03 -46.01
N VAL A 303 -38.50 -0.90 -46.57
CA VAL A 303 -38.89 -0.85 -47.99
C VAL A 303 -39.82 0.35 -48.24
N SER A 304 -39.44 1.21 -49.18
CA SER A 304 -40.28 2.31 -49.66
C SER A 304 -41.34 1.77 -50.60
N ASN A 305 -42.54 1.46 -50.09
CA ASN A 305 -43.69 1.18 -50.96
C ASN A 305 -44.17 2.50 -51.57
N ASN A 306 -43.63 2.85 -52.75
CA ASN A 306 -44.24 3.84 -53.61
C ASN A 306 -45.15 3.09 -54.59
N SER A 307 -46.41 2.85 -54.20
CA SER A 307 -47.41 2.21 -55.06
C SER A 307 -48.76 2.94 -55.02
N GLY A 308 -49.09 3.61 -56.13
CA GLY A 308 -50.45 3.93 -56.62
C GLY A 308 -51.08 5.24 -56.10
N LYS A 309 -51.07 6.33 -56.87
CA LYS A 309 -52.01 6.74 -57.97
C LYS A 309 -53.28 7.44 -57.48
N TRP A 310 -53.57 8.64 -58.04
CA TRP A 310 -54.84 9.15 -58.64
C TRP A 310 -54.52 10.59 -59.12
N ASN A 311 -54.30 10.84 -60.42
CA ASN A 311 -55.26 11.14 -61.51
C ASN A 311 -55.72 12.62 -61.57
N ASN A 312 -55.31 13.28 -62.67
CA ASN A 312 -55.97 14.29 -63.55
C ASN A 312 -56.68 15.55 -63.02
N GLU A 313 -56.71 16.52 -63.95
CA GLU A 313 -57.46 17.82 -64.03
C GLU A 313 -56.68 19.00 -63.42
N ASP A 314 -56.25 20.05 -64.13
CA ASP A 314 -56.44 20.54 -65.52
C ASP A 314 -55.12 21.16 -66.05
#